data_AF-A0A2T0WCM8-F1
#
_entry.id   AF-A0A2T0WCM8-F1
#
_cell.length_a   1.000
_cell.length_b   1.000
_cell.length_c   1.000
_cell.angle_alpha   90.00
_cell.angle_beta   90.00
_cell.angle_gamma   90.00
#
_symmetry.space_group_name_H-M   'P 1'
#
loop_
_entity.id
_entity.type
_entity.pdbx_description
1 polymer ?
#
loop_
_entity_poly.entity_id
_entity_poly.type
_entity_poly.pdbx_seq_one_letter_code
_entity_poly.pdbx_strand_id
1 'polypeptide(L)'
;MIDRSAPRKLAAELRSRFEALGAVPVEPPFLLPADTLLDLYGEDIRGRAYVTYDPARGEMFMRPDFTVPVVQMHMAQGAEPARYTYAGEVFRRQEENPERANEYLQVGYEIFDRTNPVAAEAEVFGRIAEVLKPMGLRAVMGDIGLLHAAVQGLETTDKRKAALLRHIWHPRRFRALLDRFAGRVPLSAARKALLAQADPMANAGPLIGLRSEGEIRDRLAALKADAEAAPISAHQVELIEALLAVRETAPFALEQLRDLAVDMPSISKAVERLSDRIDALKALGIDVDTLEFEANYGRTSMEYYDGFVFGFVAADRPDLPPVATGGRYDALTAQLGQGSAIPAVGGVIRPGLVLDLGGLS
;
A
#
# COMPACT_ATOMS: atom_id res chain seq x y z
N MET A 1 0.06 -34.31 0.69
CA MET A 1 1.27 -33.53 1.04
C MET A 1 1.64 -32.72 -0.18
N ILE A 2 1.68 -31.39 -0.10
CA ILE A 2 2.04 -30.54 -1.24
C ILE A 2 3.56 -30.62 -1.39
N ASP A 3 4.05 -31.08 -2.55
CA ASP A 3 5.49 -31.05 -2.84
C ASP A 3 5.93 -29.59 -3.05
N ARG A 4 6.87 -29.14 -2.21
CA ARG A 4 7.40 -27.77 -2.24
C ARG A 4 8.83 -27.71 -2.74
N SER A 5 9.40 -28.83 -3.19
CA SER A 5 10.77 -28.90 -3.69
C SER A 5 10.98 -28.01 -4.91
N ALA A 6 10.08 -28.09 -5.90
CA ALA A 6 10.17 -27.29 -7.13
C ALA A 6 10.02 -25.78 -6.87
N PRO A 7 8.97 -25.30 -6.14
CA PRO A 7 8.89 -23.88 -5.75
C PRO A 7 10.13 -23.39 -4.99
N ARG A 8 10.69 -24.20 -4.09
CA ARG A 8 11.89 -23.84 -3.31
C ARG A 8 13.14 -23.74 -4.19
N LYS A 9 13.31 -24.65 -5.14
CA LYS A 9 14.40 -24.59 -6.13
C LYS A 9 14.32 -23.34 -6.99
N LEU A 10 13.12 -23.03 -7.51
CA LEU A 10 12.90 -21.81 -8.28
C LEU A 10 13.14 -20.56 -7.42
N ALA A 11 12.71 -20.56 -6.15
CA ALA A 11 12.94 -19.44 -5.26
C ALA A 11 14.44 -19.15 -5.06
N ALA A 12 15.25 -20.19 -4.90
CA ALA A 12 16.70 -20.07 -4.79
C ALA A 12 17.32 -19.53 -6.10
N GLU A 13 16.88 -20.01 -7.26
CA GLU A 13 17.34 -19.52 -8.57
C GLU A 13 17.05 -18.03 -8.75
N LEU A 14 15.80 -17.62 -8.47
CA LEU A 14 15.38 -16.23 -8.55
C LEU A 14 16.19 -15.33 -7.62
N ARG A 15 16.44 -15.77 -6.37
CA ARG A 15 17.30 -15.04 -5.43
C ARG A 15 18.72 -14.89 -5.97
N SER A 16 19.32 -15.97 -6.48
CA SER A 16 20.67 -15.92 -7.06
C SER A 16 20.79 -14.96 -8.24
N ARG A 17 19.73 -14.79 -9.05
CA ARG A 17 19.70 -13.77 -10.11
C ARG A 17 19.75 -12.35 -9.54
N PHE A 18 19.04 -12.08 -8.46
CA PHE A 18 19.11 -10.79 -7.77
C PHE A 18 20.45 -10.55 -7.06
N GLU A 19 21.04 -11.59 -6.47
CA GLU A 19 22.40 -11.52 -5.90
C GLU A 19 23.45 -11.16 -6.97
N ALA A 20 23.33 -11.74 -8.17
CA ALA A 20 24.20 -11.41 -9.31
C ALA A 20 24.06 -9.94 -9.79
N LEU A 21 22.94 -9.28 -9.45
CA LEU A 21 22.70 -7.86 -9.69
C LEU A 21 23.18 -6.96 -8.53
N GLY A 22 23.88 -7.53 -7.54
CA GLY A 22 24.45 -6.79 -6.41
C GLY A 22 23.53 -6.65 -5.20
N ALA A 23 22.39 -7.34 -5.16
CA ALA A 23 21.57 -7.39 -3.94
C ALA A 23 22.22 -8.26 -2.87
N VAL A 24 22.19 -7.79 -1.63
CA VAL A 24 22.66 -8.55 -0.48
C VAL A 24 21.54 -9.49 0.00
N PRO A 25 21.78 -10.81 0.12
CA PRO A 25 20.77 -11.72 0.63
C PRO A 25 20.53 -11.48 2.12
N VAL A 26 19.27 -11.44 2.53
CA VAL A 26 18.85 -11.26 3.92
C VAL A 26 17.80 -12.29 4.32
N GLU A 27 17.81 -12.65 5.60
CA GLU A 27 16.94 -13.70 6.15
C GLU A 27 16.28 -13.20 7.45
N PRO A 28 15.23 -12.39 7.35
CA PRO A 28 14.51 -11.91 8.51
C PRO A 28 13.81 -13.05 9.27
N PRO A 29 13.46 -12.84 10.56
CA PRO A 29 12.75 -13.86 11.35
C PRO A 29 11.35 -14.14 10.80
N PHE A 30 10.83 -15.34 11.11
CA PHE A 30 9.44 -15.70 10.82
C PHE A 30 8.45 -15.10 11.81
N LEU A 31 8.88 -14.86 13.05
CA LEU A 31 8.03 -14.36 14.13
C LEU A 31 8.28 -12.87 14.33
N LEU A 32 7.20 -12.09 14.27
CA LEU A 32 7.20 -10.65 14.47
C LEU A 32 6.38 -10.31 15.72
N PRO A 33 6.81 -9.34 16.55
CA PRO A 33 5.99 -8.86 17.67
C PRO A 33 4.63 -8.36 17.18
N ALA A 34 3.54 -8.73 17.86
CA ALA A 34 2.20 -8.36 17.41
C ALA A 34 2.00 -6.84 17.34
N ASP A 35 2.47 -6.11 18.36
CA ASP A 35 2.37 -4.65 18.45
C ASP A 35 2.92 -3.95 17.20
N THR A 36 4.02 -4.46 16.63
CA THR A 36 4.58 -3.89 15.38
C THR A 36 3.56 -3.89 14.25
N LEU A 37 2.87 -5.01 14.00
CA LEU A 37 1.93 -5.10 12.90
C LEU A 37 0.59 -4.43 13.23
N LEU A 38 0.17 -4.46 14.50
CA LEU A 38 -1.04 -3.77 14.95
C LEU A 38 -0.89 -2.25 14.82
N ASP A 39 0.29 -1.70 15.12
CA ASP A 39 0.55 -0.27 14.93
C ASP A 39 0.56 0.14 13.46
N LEU A 40 1.03 -0.74 12.56
CA LEU A 40 1.07 -0.50 11.11
C LEU A 40 -0.32 -0.62 10.46
N TYR A 41 -1.06 -1.68 10.79
CA TYR A 41 -2.22 -2.13 10.03
C TYR A 41 -3.53 -2.08 10.81
N GLY A 42 -3.48 -1.76 12.11
CA GLY A 42 -4.60 -1.88 13.02
C GLY A 42 -5.05 -3.33 13.24
N GLU A 43 -6.20 -3.49 13.90
CA GLU A 43 -6.77 -4.80 14.24
C GLU A 43 -7.15 -5.66 13.03
N ASP A 44 -7.36 -5.04 11.86
CA ASP A 44 -7.72 -5.73 10.61
C ASP A 44 -6.61 -6.72 10.16
N ILE A 45 -5.37 -6.58 10.64
CA ILE A 45 -4.29 -7.55 10.37
C ILE A 45 -4.53 -8.93 10.98
N ARG A 46 -5.31 -9.02 12.07
CA ARG A 46 -5.60 -10.31 12.74
C ARG A 46 -6.42 -11.26 11.87
N GLY A 47 -7.18 -10.73 10.91
CA GLY A 47 -7.87 -11.54 9.90
C GLY A 47 -6.92 -12.13 8.86
N ARG A 48 -5.70 -11.58 8.73
CA ARG A 48 -4.76 -11.87 7.64
C ARG A 48 -3.43 -12.50 8.09
N ALA A 49 -3.09 -12.40 9.37
CA ALA A 49 -1.89 -13.00 9.95
C ALA A 49 -2.23 -14.18 10.86
N TYR A 50 -1.32 -15.16 10.93
CA TYR A 50 -1.40 -16.21 11.94
C TYR A 50 -0.82 -15.72 13.26
N VAL A 51 -1.62 -15.85 14.32
CA VAL A 51 -1.26 -15.42 15.67
C VAL A 51 -0.70 -16.60 16.45
N THR A 52 0.37 -16.36 17.19
CA THR A 52 0.93 -17.29 18.17
C THR A 52 1.31 -16.54 19.44
N TYR A 53 1.64 -17.28 20.50
CA TYR A 53 1.97 -16.70 21.79
C TYR A 53 3.31 -17.26 22.29
N ASP A 54 4.21 -16.37 22.66
CA ASP A 54 5.48 -16.67 23.30
C ASP A 54 5.39 -16.30 24.79
N PRO A 55 5.71 -17.21 25.73
CA PRO A 55 5.61 -16.93 27.16
C PRO A 55 6.41 -15.71 27.66
N ALA A 56 7.52 -15.37 27.00
CA ALA A 56 8.39 -14.27 27.39
C ALA A 56 8.15 -13.00 26.55
N ARG A 57 7.76 -13.16 25.28
CA ARG A 57 7.60 -12.05 24.31
C ARG A 57 6.16 -11.62 24.11
N GLY A 58 5.19 -12.37 24.65
CA GLY A 58 3.77 -12.09 24.49
C GLY A 58 3.24 -12.54 23.14
N GLU A 59 2.30 -11.79 22.60
CA GLU A 59 1.65 -12.11 21.32
C GLU A 59 2.59 -11.86 20.13
N MET A 60 2.63 -12.81 19.20
CA MET A 60 3.50 -12.78 18.02
C MET A 60 2.67 -13.11 16.78
N PHE A 61 3.06 -12.56 15.64
CA PHE A 61 2.54 -12.98 14.33
C PHE A 61 3.59 -13.76 13.55
N MET A 62 3.15 -14.80 12.83
CA MET A 62 3.92 -15.32 11.71
C MET A 62 3.95 -14.26 10.61
N ARG A 63 5.11 -14.00 10.02
CA ARG A 63 5.28 -12.94 9.02
C ARG A 63 4.32 -13.14 7.83
N PRO A 64 3.52 -12.12 7.47
CA PRO A 64 2.65 -12.17 6.29
C PRO A 64 3.38 -11.75 5.01
N ASP A 65 4.53 -11.10 5.13
CA ASP A 65 5.44 -10.71 4.05
C ASP A 65 6.87 -10.54 4.60
N PHE A 66 7.80 -10.21 3.70
CA PHE A 66 9.19 -9.90 4.03
C PHE A 66 9.44 -8.39 4.18
N THR A 67 8.62 -7.53 3.59
CA THR A 67 8.90 -6.09 3.51
C THR A 67 8.98 -5.47 4.90
N VAL A 68 8.03 -5.75 5.80
CA VAL A 68 8.05 -5.22 7.17
C VAL A 68 9.35 -5.56 7.91
N PRO A 69 9.75 -6.85 8.05
CA PRO A 69 10.96 -7.16 8.79
C PRO A 69 12.25 -6.77 8.07
N VAL A 70 12.27 -6.67 6.74
CA VAL A 70 13.42 -6.11 6.00
C VAL A 70 13.56 -4.61 6.29
N VAL A 71 12.45 -3.86 6.32
CA VAL A 71 12.48 -2.45 6.74
C VAL A 71 12.96 -2.34 8.19
N GLN A 72 12.46 -3.15 9.13
CA GLN A 72 12.95 -3.12 10.52
C GLN A 72 14.46 -3.38 10.60
N MET A 73 14.95 -4.40 9.89
CA MET A 73 16.38 -4.72 9.82
C MET A 73 17.19 -3.56 9.23
N HIS A 74 16.72 -2.95 8.15
CA HIS A 74 17.39 -1.82 7.53
C HIS A 74 17.40 -0.58 8.44
N MET A 75 16.27 -0.22 9.05
CA MET A 75 16.21 0.94 9.95
C MET A 75 17.08 0.76 11.20
N ALA A 76 17.35 -0.48 11.62
CA ALA A 76 18.21 -0.75 12.77
C ALA A 76 19.71 -0.69 12.45
N GLN A 77 20.14 -1.15 11.27
CA GLN A 77 21.56 -1.38 10.97
C GLN A 77 21.93 -1.33 9.47
N GLY A 78 21.04 -0.83 8.62
CA GLY A 78 21.20 -0.81 7.17
C GLY A 78 22.23 0.22 6.70
N ALA A 79 22.90 -0.09 5.59
CA ALA A 79 23.70 0.87 4.85
C ALA A 79 22.82 1.67 3.88
N GLU A 80 23.20 2.91 3.55
CA GLU A 80 22.53 3.72 2.54
C GLU A 80 23.55 4.11 1.43
N PRO A 81 23.31 3.82 0.13
CA PRO A 81 22.18 3.06 -0.42
C PRO A 81 22.31 1.54 -0.19
N ALA A 82 21.18 0.83 -0.16
CA ALA A 82 21.16 -0.63 -0.04
C ALA A 82 20.22 -1.29 -1.05
N ARG A 83 20.62 -2.50 -1.47
CA ARG A 83 19.83 -3.45 -2.27
C ARG A 83 19.77 -4.76 -1.51
N TYR A 84 18.58 -5.27 -1.24
CA TYR A 84 18.38 -6.54 -0.55
C TYR A 84 17.60 -7.53 -1.41
N THR A 85 17.89 -8.81 -1.22
CA THR A 85 17.07 -9.89 -1.76
C THR A 85 16.83 -10.96 -0.70
N TYR A 86 15.77 -11.72 -0.85
CA TYR A 86 15.39 -12.78 0.08
C TYR A 86 14.62 -13.87 -0.67
N ALA A 87 14.59 -15.08 -0.10
CA ALA A 87 13.71 -16.15 -0.54
C ALA A 87 13.27 -16.98 0.65
N GLY A 88 11.98 -17.16 0.85
CA GLY A 88 11.45 -18.02 1.91
C GLY A 88 9.94 -17.95 2.08
N GLU A 89 9.43 -18.67 3.07
CA GLU A 89 7.99 -18.79 3.31
C GLU A 89 7.39 -17.55 3.99
N VAL A 90 6.15 -17.27 3.63
CA VAL A 90 5.26 -16.34 4.33
C VAL A 90 3.92 -17.00 4.61
N PHE A 91 3.22 -16.49 5.62
CA PHE A 91 2.00 -17.09 6.14
C PHE A 91 0.88 -16.05 6.15
N ARG A 92 -0.14 -16.25 5.30
CA ARG A 92 -1.31 -15.38 5.23
C ARG A 92 -2.58 -16.18 5.49
N ARG A 93 -3.33 -15.78 6.50
CA ARG A 93 -4.64 -16.36 6.78
C ARG A 93 -5.63 -15.96 5.68
N GLN A 94 -6.46 -16.91 5.24
CA GLN A 94 -7.53 -16.70 4.28
C GLN A 94 -8.88 -16.77 5.01
N GLU A 95 -9.69 -15.72 4.96
CA GLU A 95 -11.02 -15.72 5.60
C GLU A 95 -12.13 -16.19 4.65
N GLU A 96 -12.10 -15.71 3.40
CA GLU A 96 -13.19 -15.94 2.45
C GLU A 96 -12.86 -17.03 1.40
N ASN A 97 -11.58 -17.33 1.20
CA ASN A 97 -11.08 -18.12 0.06
C ASN A 97 -10.13 -19.24 0.55
N PRO A 98 -10.66 -20.31 1.18
CA PRO A 98 -9.85 -21.37 1.80
C PRO A 98 -9.01 -22.18 0.79
N GLU A 99 -9.33 -22.11 -0.50
CA GLU A 99 -8.58 -22.71 -1.60
C GLU A 99 -7.28 -21.97 -1.91
N ARG A 100 -7.15 -20.70 -1.51
CA ARG A 100 -5.90 -19.94 -1.68
C ARG A 100 -4.83 -20.47 -0.73
N ALA A 101 -3.61 -20.54 -1.23
CA ALA A 101 -2.47 -20.87 -0.39
C ALA A 101 -2.36 -19.90 0.79
N ASN A 102 -2.35 -20.45 2.00
CA ASN A 102 -2.13 -19.72 3.24
C ASN A 102 -0.64 -19.72 3.66
N GLU A 103 0.16 -20.56 3.01
CA GLU A 103 1.60 -20.65 3.16
C GLU A 103 2.22 -20.81 1.76
N TYR A 104 3.11 -19.90 1.39
CA TYR A 104 3.74 -19.89 0.07
C TYR A 104 5.09 -19.17 0.11
N LEU A 105 5.91 -19.40 -0.91
CA LEU A 105 7.22 -18.77 -1.05
C LEU A 105 7.11 -17.38 -1.68
N GLN A 106 7.97 -16.48 -1.22
CA GLN A 106 8.22 -15.18 -1.80
C GLN A 106 9.71 -15.04 -2.10
N VAL A 107 10.02 -14.39 -3.22
CA VAL A 107 11.36 -13.91 -3.55
C VAL A 107 11.27 -12.43 -3.84
N GLY A 108 12.06 -11.61 -3.15
CA GLY A 108 11.96 -10.16 -3.30
C GLY A 108 13.27 -9.47 -3.64
N TYR A 109 13.12 -8.23 -4.05
CA TYR A 109 14.16 -7.29 -4.38
C TYR A 109 13.75 -5.91 -3.84
N GLU A 110 14.51 -5.41 -2.87
CA GLU A 110 14.20 -4.16 -2.14
C GLU A 110 15.35 -3.16 -2.33
N ILE A 111 15.04 -1.90 -2.58
CA ILE A 111 15.99 -0.79 -2.66
C ILE A 111 15.66 0.25 -1.58
N PHE A 112 16.70 0.68 -0.87
CA PHE A 112 16.68 1.79 0.06
C PHE A 112 17.70 2.82 -0.44
N ASP A 113 17.22 3.91 -1.06
CA ASP A 113 18.08 4.90 -1.69
C ASP A 113 17.41 6.28 -1.76
N ARG A 114 18.07 7.29 -1.18
CA ARG A 114 17.60 8.68 -1.16
C ARG A 114 17.97 9.47 -2.41
N THR A 115 18.98 9.03 -3.15
CA THR A 115 19.65 9.85 -4.16
C THR A 115 18.79 10.03 -5.40
N ASN A 116 18.14 8.97 -5.86
CA ASN A 116 17.26 9.01 -7.03
C ASN A 116 16.07 8.04 -6.88
N PRO A 117 15.00 8.46 -6.19
CA PRO A 117 13.82 7.64 -5.95
C PRO A 117 13.16 7.09 -7.22
N VAL A 118 13.13 7.88 -8.31
CA VAL A 118 12.50 7.48 -9.58
C VAL A 118 13.33 6.40 -10.28
N ALA A 119 14.66 6.54 -10.29
CA ALA A 119 15.52 5.50 -10.84
C ALA A 119 15.41 4.19 -10.04
N ALA A 120 15.31 4.27 -8.70
CA ALA A 120 15.10 3.08 -7.87
C ALA A 120 13.76 2.38 -8.17
N GLU A 121 12.68 3.14 -8.42
CA GLU A 121 11.39 2.59 -8.84
C GLU A 121 11.48 1.85 -10.17
N ALA A 122 12.11 2.49 -11.17
CA ALA A 122 12.32 1.90 -12.48
C ALA A 122 13.23 0.67 -12.41
N GLU A 123 14.27 0.68 -11.57
CA GLU A 123 15.16 -0.46 -11.34
C GLU A 123 14.40 -1.66 -10.79
N VAL A 124 13.64 -1.50 -9.70
CA VAL A 124 12.85 -2.60 -9.11
C VAL A 124 11.87 -3.19 -10.11
N PHE A 125 11.08 -2.35 -10.79
CA PHE A 125 10.14 -2.80 -11.82
C PHE A 125 10.87 -3.54 -12.94
N GLY A 126 11.94 -2.93 -13.46
CA GLY A 126 12.73 -3.46 -14.56
C GLY A 126 13.37 -4.81 -14.26
N ARG A 127 13.92 -5.00 -13.05
CA ARG A 127 14.52 -6.29 -12.65
C ARG A 127 13.49 -7.40 -12.54
N ILE A 128 12.31 -7.11 -12.01
CA ILE A 128 11.23 -8.09 -11.93
C ILE A 128 10.69 -8.40 -13.34
N ALA A 129 10.50 -7.38 -14.18
CA ALA A 129 10.07 -7.55 -15.56
C ALA A 129 11.07 -8.39 -16.37
N GLU A 130 12.37 -8.15 -16.20
CA GLU A 130 13.46 -8.89 -16.86
C GLU A 130 13.40 -10.38 -16.51
N VAL A 131 13.27 -10.69 -15.22
CA VAL A 131 13.19 -12.07 -14.71
C VAL A 131 11.93 -12.80 -15.21
N LEU A 132 10.79 -12.10 -15.26
CA LEU A 132 9.50 -12.68 -15.65
C LEU A 132 9.22 -12.61 -17.16
N LYS A 133 10.12 -12.02 -17.96
CA LYS A 133 9.97 -11.83 -19.40
C LYS A 133 9.53 -13.09 -20.16
N PRO A 134 10.07 -14.29 -19.91
CA PRO A 134 9.66 -15.51 -20.62
C PRO A 134 8.17 -15.85 -20.48
N MET A 135 7.52 -15.40 -19.41
CA MET A 135 6.12 -15.72 -19.12
C MET A 135 5.12 -14.85 -19.89
N GLY A 136 5.55 -13.77 -20.53
CA GLY A 136 4.65 -12.87 -21.27
C GLY A 136 3.54 -12.26 -20.42
N LEU A 137 3.79 -12.04 -19.11
CA LEU A 137 2.79 -11.50 -18.19
C LEU A 137 2.42 -10.07 -18.54
N ARG A 138 1.17 -9.72 -18.25
CA ARG A 138 0.67 -8.35 -18.39
C ARG A 138 1.10 -7.54 -17.17
N ALA A 139 1.77 -6.42 -17.40
CA ALA A 139 2.15 -5.49 -16.34
C ALA A 139 1.10 -4.38 -16.21
N VAL A 140 0.84 -3.97 -14.97
CA VAL A 140 0.00 -2.82 -14.63
C VAL A 140 0.68 -2.02 -13.53
N MET A 141 0.61 -0.69 -13.63
CA MET A 141 1.11 0.24 -12.61
C MET A 141 0.03 1.19 -12.12
N GLY A 142 0.27 1.79 -10.96
CA GLY A 142 -0.53 2.87 -10.39
C GLY A 142 0.33 3.77 -9.52
N ASP A 143 -0.29 4.79 -8.94
CA ASP A 143 0.41 5.70 -8.03
C ASP A 143 -0.54 6.21 -6.94
N ILE A 144 -0.38 5.70 -5.72
CA ILE A 144 -1.17 6.10 -4.55
C ILE A 144 -0.88 7.56 -4.17
N GLY A 145 0.30 8.07 -4.53
CA GLY A 145 0.72 9.44 -4.31
C GLY A 145 -0.17 10.46 -5.00
N LEU A 146 -0.78 10.11 -6.14
CA LEU A 146 -1.75 10.97 -6.82
C LEU A 146 -2.99 11.22 -5.94
N LEU A 147 -3.59 10.15 -5.42
CA LEU A 147 -4.76 10.26 -4.55
C LEU A 147 -4.42 10.95 -3.23
N HIS A 148 -3.25 10.67 -2.67
CA HIS A 148 -2.78 11.37 -1.48
C HIS A 148 -2.69 12.88 -1.73
N ALA A 149 -2.04 13.29 -2.83
CA ALA A 149 -1.92 14.69 -3.23
C ALA A 149 -3.28 15.35 -3.52
N ALA A 150 -4.21 14.62 -4.12
CA ALA A 150 -5.56 15.07 -4.37
C ALA A 150 -6.33 15.35 -3.06
N VAL A 151 -6.28 14.43 -2.09
CA VAL A 151 -6.91 14.60 -0.78
C VAL A 151 -6.31 15.78 -0.02
N GLN A 152 -4.99 15.97 -0.11
CA GLN A 152 -4.31 17.11 0.50
C GLN A 152 -4.74 18.46 -0.11
N GLY A 153 -5.10 18.47 -1.39
CA GLY A 153 -5.62 19.64 -2.11
C GLY A 153 -7.07 20.02 -1.79
N LEU A 154 -7.84 19.18 -1.11
CA LEU A 154 -9.24 19.46 -0.80
C LEU A 154 -9.40 20.71 0.07
N GLU A 155 -10.43 21.50 -0.20
CA GLU A 155 -10.77 22.70 0.59
C GLU A 155 -11.63 22.29 1.78
N THR A 156 -10.97 21.76 2.81
CA THR A 156 -11.63 21.22 3.99
C THR A 156 -10.67 21.18 5.18
N THR A 157 -11.18 20.84 6.36
CA THR A 157 -10.37 20.76 7.59
C THR A 157 -9.31 19.65 7.51
N ASP A 158 -8.17 19.86 8.17
CA ASP A 158 -7.09 18.86 8.26
C ASP A 158 -7.58 17.54 8.87
N LYS A 159 -8.53 17.60 9.82
CA LYS A 159 -9.15 16.41 10.41
C LYS A 159 -9.90 15.58 9.36
N ARG A 160 -10.59 16.21 8.40
CA ARG A 160 -11.27 15.52 7.29
C ARG A 160 -10.26 14.95 6.29
N LYS A 161 -9.21 15.70 5.94
CA LYS A 161 -8.10 15.20 5.10
C LYS A 161 -7.46 13.97 5.73
N ALA A 162 -7.03 14.05 6.99
CA ALA A 162 -6.46 12.93 7.73
C ALA A 162 -7.41 11.72 7.81
N ALA A 163 -8.72 11.95 7.95
CA ALA A 163 -9.71 10.87 7.92
C ALA A 163 -9.82 10.19 6.54
N LEU A 164 -9.80 10.95 5.45
CA LEU A 164 -9.79 10.39 4.10
C LEU A 164 -8.50 9.60 3.83
N LEU A 165 -7.34 10.15 4.20
CA LEU A 165 -6.03 9.50 4.02
C LEU A 165 -5.94 8.15 4.74
N ARG A 166 -6.44 8.06 5.98
CA ARG A 166 -6.52 6.78 6.73
C ARG A 166 -7.31 5.69 6.02
N HIS A 167 -8.18 6.04 5.09
CA HIS A 167 -9.02 5.08 4.37
C HIS A 167 -8.67 4.99 2.88
N ILE A 168 -7.50 5.50 2.44
CA ILE A 168 -7.06 5.38 1.04
C ILE A 168 -7.12 3.92 0.57
N TRP A 169 -6.66 2.96 1.38
CA TRP A 169 -6.68 1.54 1.05
C TRP A 169 -8.00 0.82 1.36
N HIS A 170 -9.06 1.58 1.66
CA HIS A 170 -10.40 1.03 1.86
C HIS A 170 -11.41 1.78 0.99
N PRO A 171 -11.50 1.48 -0.33
CA PRO A 171 -12.27 2.27 -1.29
C PRO A 171 -13.72 2.53 -0.86
N ARG A 172 -14.41 1.53 -0.30
CA ARG A 172 -15.78 1.67 0.23
C ARG A 172 -15.87 2.65 1.40
N ARG A 173 -14.94 2.56 2.37
CA ARG A 173 -14.88 3.46 3.54
C ARG A 173 -14.47 4.88 3.11
N PHE A 174 -13.49 5.01 2.22
CA PHE A 174 -13.08 6.28 1.61
C PHE A 174 -14.25 6.98 0.95
N ARG A 175 -14.99 6.26 0.09
CA ARG A 175 -16.12 6.81 -0.64
C ARG A 175 -17.22 7.27 0.30
N ALA A 176 -17.60 6.43 1.27
CA ALA A 176 -18.62 6.78 2.25
C ALA A 176 -18.24 8.04 3.07
N LEU A 177 -16.95 8.21 3.40
CA LEU A 177 -16.48 9.41 4.08
C LEU A 177 -16.48 10.64 3.19
N LEU A 178 -16.05 10.51 1.93
CA LEU A 178 -16.08 11.60 0.96
C LEU A 178 -17.51 12.09 0.74
N ASP A 179 -18.46 11.17 0.52
CA ASP A 179 -19.88 11.50 0.35
C ASP A 179 -20.47 12.17 1.61
N ARG A 180 -20.06 11.73 2.81
CA ARG A 180 -20.45 12.38 4.07
C ARG A 180 -19.91 13.80 4.17
N PHE A 181 -18.61 14.00 3.88
CA PHE A 181 -17.98 15.33 3.95
C PHE A 181 -18.43 16.28 2.84
N ALA A 182 -18.93 15.75 1.73
CA ALA A 182 -19.58 16.49 0.66
C ALA A 182 -21.06 16.81 0.96
N GLY A 183 -21.60 16.38 2.10
CA GLY A 183 -23.01 16.59 2.45
C GLY A 183 -24.01 15.77 1.63
N ARG A 184 -23.55 14.77 0.86
CA ARG A 184 -24.40 13.87 0.07
C ARG A 184 -25.15 12.85 0.93
N VAL A 185 -24.70 12.64 2.18
CA VAL A 185 -25.32 11.73 3.15
C VAL A 185 -25.78 12.53 4.38
N PRO A 186 -27.07 12.44 4.77
CA PRO A 186 -27.56 13.16 5.94
C PRO A 186 -26.97 12.58 7.24
N LEU A 187 -26.77 13.45 8.24
CA LEU A 187 -26.40 13.01 9.58
C LEU A 187 -27.46 12.06 10.16
N SER A 188 -27.01 11.00 10.84
CA SER A 188 -27.90 10.09 11.55
C SER A 188 -28.65 10.83 12.68
N ALA A 189 -29.86 10.36 13.02
CA ALA A 189 -30.67 10.95 14.08
C ALA A 189 -29.92 11.00 15.42
N ALA A 190 -29.19 9.94 15.76
CA ALA A 190 -28.35 9.88 16.96
C ALA A 190 -27.25 10.97 16.97
N ARG A 191 -26.58 11.19 15.83
CA ARG A 191 -25.54 12.23 15.73
C ARG A 191 -26.13 13.64 15.78
N LYS A 192 -27.29 13.86 15.17
CA LYS A 192 -28.03 15.13 15.29
C LYS A 192 -28.42 15.42 16.74
N ALA A 193 -28.96 14.41 17.45
CA ALA A 193 -29.35 14.55 18.86
C ALA A 193 -28.13 14.82 19.77
N LEU A 194 -27.01 14.15 19.52
CA LEU A 194 -25.76 14.39 20.26
C LEU A 194 -25.25 15.83 20.07
N LEU A 195 -25.24 16.33 18.84
CA LEU A 195 -24.74 17.66 18.50
C LEU A 195 -25.67 18.80 18.96
N ALA A 196 -26.95 18.50 19.18
CA ALA A 196 -27.93 19.47 19.69
C ALA A 196 -27.82 19.70 21.21
N GLN A 197 -27.14 18.83 21.94
CA GLN A 197 -26.97 18.97 23.39
C GLN A 197 -25.88 20.01 23.72
N ALA A 198 -26.16 20.88 24.70
CA ALA A 198 -25.20 21.88 25.15
C ALA A 198 -23.99 21.24 25.88
N ASP A 199 -24.25 20.23 26.72
CA ASP A 199 -23.22 19.41 27.35
C ASP A 199 -23.62 17.92 27.34
N PRO A 200 -23.20 17.15 26.31
CA PRO A 200 -23.46 15.72 26.26
C PRO A 200 -22.91 14.93 27.45
N MET A 201 -21.90 15.46 28.15
CA MET A 201 -21.27 14.76 29.28
C MET A 201 -22.09 14.87 30.56
N ALA A 202 -22.90 15.92 30.72
CA ALA A 202 -23.71 16.12 31.92
C ALA A 202 -24.69 14.96 32.19
N ASN A 203 -25.09 14.23 31.15
CA ASN A 203 -26.05 13.12 31.23
C ASN A 203 -25.45 11.76 30.80
N ALA A 204 -24.12 11.64 30.71
CA ALA A 204 -23.47 10.47 30.12
C ALA A 204 -23.40 9.23 31.04
N GLY A 205 -23.80 9.35 32.31
CA GLY A 205 -23.69 8.27 33.30
C GLY A 205 -22.25 8.01 33.75
N PRO A 206 -21.94 6.85 34.36
CA PRO A 206 -20.59 6.53 34.80
C PRO A 206 -19.64 6.33 33.61
N LEU A 207 -18.41 6.81 33.74
CA LEU A 207 -17.35 6.62 32.75
C LEU A 207 -16.92 5.14 32.72
N ILE A 208 -17.30 4.45 31.64
CA ILE A 208 -16.92 3.05 31.39
C ILE A 208 -15.97 3.01 30.18
N GLY A 209 -14.78 2.42 30.37
CA GLY A 209 -13.79 2.23 29.32
C GLY A 209 -12.44 2.90 29.64
N LEU A 210 -11.57 2.94 28.64
CA LEU A 210 -10.18 3.40 28.78
C LEU A 210 -9.97 4.90 28.47
N ARG A 211 -11.01 5.59 27.97
CA ARG A 211 -10.90 7.02 27.62
C ARG A 211 -11.19 7.88 28.84
N SER A 212 -10.32 8.84 29.09
CA SER A 212 -10.54 9.91 30.05
C SER A 212 -11.67 10.84 29.59
N GLU A 213 -12.24 11.58 30.55
CA GLU A 213 -13.25 12.60 30.24
C GLU A 213 -12.71 13.67 29.27
N GLY A 214 -11.44 14.08 29.44
CA GLY A 214 -10.78 15.04 28.55
C GLY A 214 -10.77 14.57 27.09
N GLU A 215 -10.34 13.32 26.85
CA GLU A 215 -10.35 12.73 25.50
C GLU A 215 -11.75 12.65 24.91
N ILE A 216 -12.79 12.39 25.73
CA ILE A 216 -14.17 12.38 25.26
C ILE A 216 -14.61 13.80 24.87
N ARG A 217 -14.31 14.81 25.69
CA ARG A 217 -14.62 16.21 25.40
C ARG A 217 -13.92 16.69 24.12
N ASP A 218 -12.66 16.33 23.91
CA ASP A 218 -11.91 16.66 22.69
C ASP A 218 -12.54 16.05 21.43
N ARG A 219 -13.03 14.80 21.53
CA ARG A 219 -13.75 14.16 20.44
C ARG A 219 -15.10 14.80 20.17
N LEU A 220 -15.85 15.21 21.21
CA LEU A 220 -17.10 15.94 21.05
C LEU A 220 -16.88 17.30 20.37
N ALA A 221 -15.85 18.04 20.80
CA ALA A 221 -15.46 19.29 20.17
C ALA A 221 -15.08 19.08 18.69
N ALA A 222 -14.34 18.01 18.38
CA ALA A 222 -14.00 17.65 17.00
C ALA A 222 -15.23 17.31 16.14
N LEU A 223 -16.22 16.60 16.71
CA LEU A 223 -17.47 16.26 16.02
C LEU A 223 -18.33 17.50 15.74
N LYS A 224 -18.35 18.46 16.66
CA LYS A 224 -19.05 19.74 16.50
C LYS A 224 -18.38 20.60 15.42
N ALA A 225 -17.06 20.78 15.49
CA ALA A 225 -16.30 21.49 14.47
C ALA A 225 -16.45 20.85 13.07
N ASP A 226 -16.50 19.52 12.98
CA ASP A 226 -16.75 18.80 11.72
C ASP A 226 -18.15 19.05 11.16
N ALA A 227 -19.16 19.20 12.03
CA ALA A 227 -20.54 19.49 11.61
C ALA A 227 -20.74 20.95 11.16
N GLU A 228 -19.98 21.88 11.73
CA GLU A 228 -20.00 23.30 11.38
C GLU A 228 -19.17 23.61 10.12
N ALA A 229 -18.19 22.76 9.79
CA ALA A 229 -17.35 22.93 8.61
C ALA A 229 -18.17 22.78 7.31
N ALA A 230 -17.96 23.72 6.38
CA ALA A 230 -18.58 23.72 5.07
C ALA A 230 -18.36 22.38 4.34
N PRO A 231 -19.34 21.88 3.57
CA PRO A 231 -19.17 20.67 2.76
C PRO A 231 -18.05 20.82 1.72
N ILE A 232 -17.38 19.72 1.40
CA ILE A 232 -16.50 19.65 0.22
C ILE A 232 -17.36 19.92 -1.03
N SER A 233 -16.89 20.77 -1.94
CA SER A 233 -17.68 21.17 -3.11
C SER A 233 -17.93 19.99 -4.05
N ALA A 234 -19.07 20.02 -4.76
CA ALA A 234 -19.41 18.98 -5.74
C ALA A 234 -18.31 18.80 -6.79
N HIS A 235 -17.74 19.92 -7.27
CA HIS A 235 -16.64 19.93 -8.22
C HIS A 235 -15.39 19.22 -7.68
N GLN A 236 -14.97 19.47 -6.43
CA GLN A 236 -13.82 18.76 -5.85
C GLN A 236 -14.06 17.24 -5.72
N VAL A 237 -15.30 16.84 -5.45
CA VAL A 237 -15.66 15.42 -5.40
C VAL A 237 -15.63 14.79 -6.79
N GLU A 238 -16.14 15.49 -7.81
CA GLU A 238 -16.07 15.06 -9.21
C GLU A 238 -14.63 14.90 -9.69
N LEU A 239 -13.73 15.82 -9.34
CA LEU A 239 -12.32 15.72 -9.68
C LEU A 239 -11.64 14.50 -9.02
N ILE A 240 -11.98 14.18 -7.76
CA ILE A 240 -11.49 12.95 -7.09
C ILE A 240 -12.05 11.70 -7.79
N GLU A 241 -13.33 11.70 -8.16
CA GLU A 241 -13.94 10.59 -8.90
C GLU A 241 -13.29 10.39 -10.28
N ALA A 242 -13.03 11.48 -11.00
CA ALA A 242 -12.37 11.46 -12.30
C ALA A 242 -10.93 10.92 -12.18
N LEU A 243 -10.16 11.39 -11.19
CA LEU A 243 -8.83 10.86 -10.90
C LEU A 243 -8.88 9.34 -10.67
N LEU A 244 -9.83 8.87 -9.85
CA LEU A 244 -9.96 7.44 -9.55
C LEU A 244 -10.43 6.59 -10.74
N ALA A 245 -11.03 7.23 -11.75
CA ALA A 245 -11.49 6.58 -12.97
C ALA A 245 -10.39 6.47 -14.04
N VAL A 246 -9.24 7.15 -13.87
CA VAL A 246 -8.13 7.09 -14.84
C VAL A 246 -7.61 5.66 -14.98
N ARG A 247 -7.79 5.11 -16.18
CA ARG A 247 -7.33 3.80 -16.60
C ARG A 247 -7.03 3.82 -18.10
N GLU A 248 -5.76 3.72 -18.46
CA GLU A 248 -5.28 3.75 -19.85
C GLU A 248 -3.86 3.17 -19.94
N THR A 249 -3.23 3.14 -21.12
CA THR A 249 -1.77 2.96 -21.18
C THR A 249 -1.04 4.15 -20.54
N ALA A 250 0.18 3.93 -20.03
CA ALA A 250 0.89 4.91 -19.23
C ALA A 250 1.04 6.31 -19.90
N PRO A 251 1.34 6.43 -21.21
CA PRO A 251 1.39 7.73 -21.89
C PRO A 251 0.03 8.44 -21.92
N PHE A 252 -1.06 7.75 -22.29
CA PHE A 252 -2.39 8.36 -22.36
C PHE A 252 -2.96 8.67 -20.98
N ALA A 253 -2.69 7.83 -19.99
CA ALA A 253 -3.04 8.12 -18.60
C ALA A 253 -2.30 9.36 -18.08
N LEU A 254 -1.02 9.54 -18.43
CA LEU A 254 -0.26 10.74 -18.09
C LEU A 254 -0.88 12.01 -18.71
N GLU A 255 -1.35 11.94 -19.95
CA GLU A 255 -2.07 13.06 -20.60
C GLU A 255 -3.36 13.41 -19.85
N GLN A 256 -4.20 12.42 -19.54
CA GLN A 256 -5.43 12.63 -18.76
C GLN A 256 -5.14 13.23 -17.36
N LEU A 257 -4.06 12.79 -16.72
CA LEU A 257 -3.64 13.31 -15.42
C LEU A 257 -3.10 14.75 -15.50
N ARG A 258 -2.43 15.12 -16.60
CA ARG A 258 -2.00 16.50 -16.85
C ARG A 258 -3.19 17.42 -17.02
N ASP A 259 -4.22 16.98 -17.74
CA ASP A 259 -5.47 17.74 -17.89
C ASP A 259 -6.17 17.91 -16.55
N LEU A 260 -6.30 16.84 -15.75
CA LEU A 260 -6.85 16.91 -14.40
C LEU A 260 -6.05 17.83 -13.48
N ALA A 261 -4.73 17.91 -13.64
CA ALA A 261 -3.87 18.77 -12.82
C ALA A 261 -4.11 20.27 -13.06
N VAL A 262 -4.77 20.66 -14.15
CA VAL A 262 -5.19 22.05 -14.41
C VAL A 262 -6.22 22.51 -13.37
N ASP A 263 -7.24 21.70 -13.13
CA ASP A 263 -8.31 21.97 -12.16
C ASP A 263 -7.99 21.42 -10.75
N MET A 264 -6.98 20.56 -10.64
CA MET A 264 -6.45 20.03 -9.39
C MET A 264 -4.93 20.25 -9.25
N PRO A 265 -4.45 21.50 -9.05
CA PRO A 265 -3.01 21.79 -9.01
C PRO A 265 -2.23 21.05 -7.90
N SER A 266 -2.93 20.52 -6.90
CA SER A 266 -2.29 19.75 -5.83
C SER A 266 -1.63 18.45 -6.32
N ILE A 267 -2.09 17.88 -7.45
CA ILE A 267 -1.51 16.64 -8.00
C ILE A 267 -0.33 16.88 -8.95
N SER A 268 -0.04 18.11 -9.38
CA SER A 268 0.94 18.38 -10.45
C SER A 268 2.31 17.74 -10.18
N LYS A 269 2.82 17.81 -8.95
CA LYS A 269 4.10 17.17 -8.58
C LYS A 269 4.06 15.63 -8.67
N ALA A 270 2.92 15.01 -8.37
CA ALA A 270 2.77 13.56 -8.50
C ALA A 270 2.67 13.16 -9.98
N VAL A 271 2.02 13.98 -10.81
CA VAL A 271 1.96 13.81 -12.26
C VAL A 271 3.34 13.96 -12.92
N GLU A 272 4.15 14.94 -12.48
CA GLU A 272 5.55 15.10 -12.91
C GLU A 272 6.38 13.86 -12.56
N ARG A 273 6.28 13.34 -11.33
CA ARG A 273 6.98 12.11 -10.93
C ARG A 273 6.56 10.90 -11.77
N LEU A 274 5.28 10.79 -12.13
CA LEU A 274 4.82 9.74 -13.05
C LEU A 274 5.47 9.90 -14.44
N SER A 275 5.57 11.12 -14.95
CA SER A 275 6.29 11.42 -16.20
C SER A 275 7.75 10.98 -16.12
N ASP A 276 8.47 11.39 -15.06
CA ASP A 276 9.88 11.02 -14.85
C ASP A 276 10.05 9.50 -14.77
N ARG A 277 9.10 8.79 -14.15
CA ARG A 277 9.10 7.33 -14.04
C ARG A 277 8.89 6.66 -15.39
N ILE A 278 7.98 7.15 -16.21
CA ILE A 278 7.76 6.64 -17.57
C ILE A 278 9.05 6.79 -18.38
N ASP A 279 9.72 7.94 -18.29
CA ASP A 279 11.00 8.18 -18.96
C ASP A 279 12.11 7.23 -18.45
N ALA A 280 12.19 7.02 -17.13
CA ALA A 280 13.15 6.10 -16.53
C ALA A 280 12.90 4.63 -16.93
N LEU A 281 11.64 4.19 -16.97
CA LEU A 281 11.26 2.85 -17.45
C LEU A 281 11.64 2.66 -18.93
N LYS A 282 11.34 3.66 -19.76
CA LYS A 282 11.70 3.66 -21.19
C LYS A 282 13.21 3.59 -21.39
N ALA A 283 14.00 4.30 -20.56
CA ALA A 283 15.46 4.24 -20.60
C ALA A 283 16.02 2.85 -20.26
N LEU A 284 15.28 2.04 -19.48
CA LEU A 284 15.61 0.63 -19.20
C LEU A 284 15.10 -0.35 -20.27
N GLY A 285 14.50 0.15 -21.35
CA GLY A 285 13.99 -0.67 -22.45
C GLY A 285 12.64 -1.32 -22.15
N ILE A 286 11.89 -0.84 -21.16
CA ILE A 286 10.50 -1.23 -20.94
C ILE A 286 9.64 -0.56 -22.03
N ASP A 287 8.78 -1.36 -22.65
CA ASP A 287 7.76 -0.87 -23.59
C ASP A 287 6.63 -0.19 -22.79
N VAL A 288 6.74 1.13 -22.63
CA VAL A 288 5.77 1.93 -21.88
C VAL A 288 4.47 2.19 -22.66
N ASP A 289 4.49 2.04 -23.98
CA ASP A 289 3.32 2.30 -24.83
C ASP A 289 2.24 1.22 -24.64
N THR A 290 2.63 0.03 -24.17
CA THR A 290 1.73 -1.08 -23.82
C THR A 290 1.54 -1.27 -22.31
N LEU A 291 2.25 -0.51 -21.48
CA LEU A 291 2.16 -0.61 -20.02
C LEU A 291 0.86 0.01 -19.52
N GLU A 292 0.00 -0.78 -18.87
CA GLU A 292 -1.25 -0.28 -18.31
C GLU A 292 -1.00 0.57 -17.05
N PHE A 293 -1.75 1.66 -16.94
CA PHE A 293 -1.82 2.51 -15.77
C PHE A 293 -3.26 2.56 -15.24
N GLU A 294 -3.41 2.37 -13.94
CA GLU A 294 -4.68 2.47 -13.23
C GLU A 294 -4.46 3.30 -11.96
N ALA A 295 -5.09 4.48 -11.86
CA ALA A 295 -4.94 5.36 -10.68
C ALA A 295 -5.44 4.70 -9.38
N ASN A 296 -6.37 3.75 -9.51
CA ASN A 296 -6.96 3.02 -8.39
C ASN A 296 -6.21 1.70 -8.07
N TYR A 297 -5.17 1.33 -8.83
CA TYR A 297 -4.40 0.11 -8.61
C TYR A 297 -3.69 0.12 -7.24
N GLY A 298 -3.59 -1.04 -6.61
CA GLY A 298 -2.92 -1.21 -5.31
C GLY A 298 -3.78 -0.84 -4.08
N ARG A 299 -4.91 -0.15 -4.24
CA ARG A 299 -5.74 0.28 -3.10
C ARG A 299 -6.42 -0.84 -2.30
N THR A 300 -6.35 -2.10 -2.70
CA THR A 300 -7.03 -3.22 -2.01
C THR A 300 -6.12 -4.38 -1.62
N SER A 301 -4.87 -4.39 -2.10
CA SER A 301 -3.97 -5.55 -1.97
C SER A 301 -2.59 -5.20 -1.43
N MET A 302 -2.32 -3.91 -1.22
CA MET A 302 -1.00 -3.31 -1.07
C MET A 302 -1.05 -2.20 0.00
N GLU A 303 -1.56 -2.58 1.18
CA GLU A 303 -1.80 -1.68 2.33
C GLU A 303 -0.50 -1.28 3.04
N TYR A 304 0.28 -0.39 2.46
CA TYR A 304 1.39 0.37 3.08
C TYR A 304 2.14 1.19 2.04
N TYR A 305 1.95 0.87 0.76
CA TYR A 305 2.51 1.64 -0.34
C TYR A 305 1.84 3.01 -0.44
N ASP A 306 2.66 4.05 -0.60
CA ASP A 306 2.28 5.47 -0.54
C ASP A 306 2.66 6.25 -1.81
N GLY A 307 3.18 5.56 -2.83
CA GLY A 307 3.54 6.12 -4.14
C GLY A 307 3.32 5.12 -5.27
N PHE A 308 4.34 4.96 -6.11
CA PHE A 308 4.36 3.98 -7.21
C PHE A 308 3.95 2.59 -6.72
N VAL A 309 3.10 1.91 -7.47
CA VAL A 309 2.74 0.50 -7.28
C VAL A 309 2.67 -0.20 -8.62
N PHE A 310 2.95 -1.49 -8.65
CA PHE A 310 2.85 -2.30 -9.86
C PHE A 310 2.52 -3.76 -9.55
N GLY A 311 2.07 -4.47 -10.58
CA GLY A 311 1.99 -5.92 -10.56
C GLY A 311 2.04 -6.56 -11.93
N PHE A 312 2.37 -7.85 -11.93
CA PHE A 312 2.48 -8.69 -13.12
C PHE A 312 1.43 -9.81 -13.00
N VAL A 313 0.49 -9.83 -13.95
CA VAL A 313 -0.67 -10.72 -13.93
C VAL A 313 -0.71 -11.59 -15.17
N ALA A 314 -1.20 -12.82 -15.02
CA ALA A 314 -1.48 -13.71 -16.13
C ALA A 314 -2.82 -13.30 -16.76
N ALA A 315 -2.78 -12.74 -17.97
CA ALA A 315 -3.97 -12.17 -18.62
C ALA A 315 -5.04 -13.24 -18.94
N ASP A 316 -4.62 -14.47 -19.19
CA ASP A 316 -5.45 -15.64 -19.47
C ASP A 316 -5.94 -16.37 -18.20
N ARG A 317 -5.46 -15.97 -17.02
CA ARG A 317 -5.79 -16.57 -15.71
C ARG A 317 -6.23 -15.52 -14.69
N PRO A 318 -7.36 -14.83 -14.91
CA PRO A 318 -7.88 -13.80 -14.00
C PRO A 318 -8.29 -14.36 -12.62
N ASP A 319 -8.42 -15.68 -12.50
CA ASP A 319 -8.66 -16.38 -11.23
C ASP A 319 -7.42 -16.37 -10.30
N LEU A 320 -6.22 -16.22 -10.87
CA LEU A 320 -4.99 -16.19 -10.11
C LEU A 320 -4.67 -14.79 -9.56
N PRO A 321 -4.10 -14.70 -8.35
CA PRO A 321 -3.53 -13.44 -7.89
C PRO A 321 -2.31 -13.06 -8.75
N PRO A 322 -1.84 -11.80 -8.67
CA PRO A 322 -0.64 -11.39 -9.39
C PRO A 322 0.58 -12.28 -9.05
N VAL A 323 1.36 -12.61 -10.08
CA VAL A 323 2.60 -13.40 -9.99
C VAL A 323 3.67 -12.61 -9.26
N ALA A 324 3.72 -11.30 -9.51
CA ALA A 324 4.56 -10.37 -8.80
C ALA A 324 3.83 -9.06 -8.50
N THR A 325 4.21 -8.42 -7.39
CA THR A 325 3.69 -7.11 -6.94
C THR A 325 4.79 -6.32 -6.30
N GLY A 326 4.73 -4.99 -6.38
CA GLY A 326 5.69 -4.12 -5.71
C GLY A 326 5.32 -2.65 -5.76
N GLY A 327 6.14 -1.80 -5.17
CA GLY A 327 5.90 -0.38 -5.09
C GLY A 327 6.77 0.34 -4.07
N ARG A 328 6.51 1.64 -3.89
CA ARG A 328 7.15 2.54 -2.92
C ARG A 328 6.41 2.60 -1.59
N TYR A 329 7.15 2.57 -0.49
CA TYR A 329 6.62 2.50 0.88
C TYR A 329 7.42 3.37 1.86
N ASP A 330 7.51 4.67 1.57
CA ASP A 330 8.34 5.59 2.35
C ASP A 330 7.76 5.79 3.76
N ALA A 331 6.45 5.89 3.88
CA ALA A 331 5.72 6.02 5.15
C ALA A 331 6.00 4.83 6.09
N LEU A 332 6.15 3.62 5.56
CA LEU A 332 6.48 2.44 6.35
C LEU A 332 7.86 2.59 7.01
N THR A 333 8.84 3.10 6.26
CA THR A 333 10.19 3.35 6.81
C THR A 333 10.17 4.42 7.90
N ALA A 334 9.37 5.48 7.72
CA ALA A 334 9.24 6.55 8.70
C ALA A 334 8.60 6.05 10.00
N GLN A 335 7.58 5.20 9.88
CA GLN A 335 6.89 4.63 11.03
C GLN A 335 7.80 3.65 11.81
N LEU A 336 8.56 2.82 11.11
CA LEU A 336 9.45 1.84 11.75
C LEU A 336 10.81 2.42 12.17
N GLY A 337 11.23 3.55 11.60
CA GLY A 337 12.52 4.19 11.88
C GLY A 337 12.56 5.10 13.08
N GLN A 338 11.49 5.17 13.89
CA GLN A 338 11.43 5.92 15.16
C GLN A 338 11.93 7.39 15.04
N GLY A 339 11.59 8.06 13.93
CA GLY A 339 12.00 9.44 13.65
C GLY A 339 13.04 9.59 12.53
N SER A 340 13.65 8.48 12.11
CA SER A 340 14.38 8.40 10.83
C SER A 340 13.46 7.80 9.75
N ALA A 341 13.64 8.20 8.49
CA ALA A 341 12.85 7.71 7.36
C ALA A 341 13.73 7.66 6.12
N ILE A 342 13.62 6.65 5.26
CA ILE A 342 14.37 6.53 4.00
C ILE A 342 13.42 6.17 2.85
N PRO A 343 13.50 6.84 1.70
CA PRO A 343 12.87 6.40 0.48
C PRO A 343 13.16 4.92 0.17
N ALA A 344 12.10 4.11 0.06
CA ALA A 344 12.22 2.68 -0.15
C ALA A 344 11.20 2.17 -1.19
N VAL A 345 11.66 1.27 -2.04
CA VAL A 345 10.85 0.66 -3.10
C VAL A 345 11.26 -0.78 -3.30
N GLY A 346 10.28 -1.61 -3.65
CA GLY A 346 10.43 -3.04 -3.49
C GLY A 346 9.43 -3.85 -4.26
N GLY A 347 9.76 -5.10 -4.54
CA GLY A 347 8.83 -6.01 -5.18
C GLY A 347 9.13 -7.47 -4.91
N VAL A 348 8.09 -8.28 -5.06
CA VAL A 348 8.10 -9.70 -4.72
C VAL A 348 7.50 -10.54 -5.84
N ILE A 349 8.17 -11.64 -6.16
CA ILE A 349 7.73 -12.71 -7.05
C ILE A 349 7.24 -13.90 -6.21
N ARG A 350 6.17 -14.57 -6.66
CA ARG A 350 5.64 -15.80 -6.06
C ARG A 350 6.03 -17.01 -6.92
N PRO A 351 7.09 -17.77 -6.54
CA PRO A 351 7.60 -18.89 -7.35
C PRO A 351 6.55 -19.98 -7.62
N GLY A 352 5.63 -20.22 -6.68
CA GLY A 352 4.54 -21.18 -6.87
C GLY A 352 3.69 -20.83 -8.09
N LEU A 353 3.27 -19.56 -8.23
CA LEU A 353 2.47 -19.11 -9.36
C LEU A 353 3.26 -19.14 -10.67
N VAL A 354 4.57 -18.89 -10.62
CA VAL A 354 5.44 -19.02 -11.80
C VAL A 354 5.40 -20.47 -12.32
N LEU A 355 5.48 -21.46 -11.42
CA LEU A 355 5.42 -22.87 -11.81
C LEU A 355 4.02 -23.30 -12.26
N ASP A 356 2.97 -22.82 -11.60
CA ASP A 356 1.57 -23.09 -11.99
C ASP A 356 1.25 -22.57 -13.40
N LEU A 357 2.03 -21.59 -13.88
CA LEU A 357 1.93 -20.98 -15.21
C LEU A 357 2.96 -21.53 -16.22
N GLY A 358 3.68 -22.60 -15.90
CA GLY A 358 4.59 -23.28 -16.83
C GLY A 358 6.09 -23.01 -16.62
N GLY A 359 6.47 -22.17 -15.65
CA GLY A 359 7.87 -21.88 -15.33
C GLY A 359 8.50 -20.75 -16.16
N LEU A 360 9.82 -20.62 -16.07
CA LEU A 360 10.61 -19.57 -16.76
C LEU A 360 11.33 -20.07 -18.03
N SER A 361 11.01 -21.29 -18.49
CA SER A 361 11.72 -22.01 -19.55
C SER A 361 11.04 -21.94 -20.91
#